data_AF-A0A819PJG6-F1
#
_entry.id   AF-A0A819PJG6-F1
#
_cell.length_a   1.000
_cell.length_b   1.000
_cell.length_c   1.000
_cell.angle_alpha   90.00
_cell.angle_beta   90.00
_cell.angle_gamma   90.00
#
_symmetry.space_group_name_H-M   'P 1'
#
loop_
_entity.id
_entity.type
_entity.pdbx_description
1 polymer ?
#
loop_
_entity_poly.entity_id
_entity_poly.type
_entity_poly.pdbx_seq_one_letter_code
_entity_poly.pdbx_strand_id
1 'polypeptide(L)' 'AIFGQNWLLAGRKSQLQKPGEFLTDRFLSEPYIINIDKSSTLYAHYNVCCHHGMSLLNDNQGHIETNEITCR' A
#
# COMPACT_ATOMS: atom_id res chain seq x y z
N ALA A 1 9.80 -9.11 20.08
CA ALA A 1 9.42 -9.05 18.67
C ALA A 1 8.11 -9.80 18.49
N ILE A 2 7.00 -9.09 18.28
CA ILE A 2 5.66 -9.69 18.08
C ILE A 2 5.15 -9.32 16.68
N PHE A 3 5.07 -8.04 16.34
CA PHE A 3 4.46 -7.64 15.06
C PHE A 3 5.35 -7.82 13.81
N GLY A 4 6.68 -7.67 13.93
CA GLY A 4 7.59 -7.78 12.78
C GLY A 4 7.91 -9.20 12.29
N GLN A 5 7.38 -10.24 12.94
CA GLN A 5 7.64 -11.66 12.60
C GLN A 5 6.35 -12.49 12.53
N ASN A 6 5.20 -11.84 12.43
CA ASN A 6 3.91 -12.51 12.38
C ASN A 6 3.08 -12.02 11.19
N TRP A 7 2.16 -12.85 10.73
CA TRP A 7 1.17 -12.47 9.75
C TRP A 7 0.14 -11.55 10.39
N LEU A 8 -0.06 -10.37 9.79
CA LEU A 8 -1.02 -9.37 10.22
C LEU A 8 -2.11 -9.20 9.16
N LEU A 9 -3.35 -9.04 9.60
CA LEU A 9 -4.48 -8.75 8.71
C LEU A 9 -4.35 -7.32 8.19
N ALA A 10 -4.17 -7.16 6.88
CA ALA A 10 -3.92 -5.84 6.26
C ALA A 10 -5.09 -5.29 5.42
N GLY A 11 -6.12 -6.10 5.17
CA GLY A 11 -7.28 -5.71 4.34
C GLY A 11 -8.03 -6.91 3.77
N ARG A 12 -9.05 -6.63 2.95
CA ARG A 12 -9.84 -7.65 2.24
C ARG A 12 -9.51 -7.65 0.75
N LYS A 13 -9.42 -8.84 0.15
CA LYS A 13 -9.22 -9.00 -1.30
C LYS A 13 -10.29 -8.28 -2.14
N SER A 14 -11.51 -8.15 -1.62
CA SER A 14 -12.60 -7.44 -2.30
C SER A 14 -12.34 -5.94 -2.49
N GLN A 15 -11.36 -5.36 -1.78
CA GLN A 15 -10.95 -3.95 -1.93
C GLN A 15 -9.90 -3.75 -3.04
N LEU A 16 -9.35 -4.84 -3.60
CA LEU A 16 -8.26 -4.84 -4.60
C LEU A 16 -8.59 -5.82 -5.72
N GLN A 17 -9.55 -5.47 -6.56
CA GLN A 17 -10.06 -6.27 -7.66
C GLN A 17 -9.45 -5.88 -9.00
N LYS A 18 -9.16 -4.59 -9.22
CA LYS A 18 -8.73 -4.05 -10.51
C LYS A 18 -7.33 -3.44 -10.43
N PRO A 19 -6.47 -3.67 -11.44
CA PRO A 19 -5.14 -3.04 -11.51
C PRO A 19 -5.18 -1.55 -11.20
N GLY A 20 -4.26 -1.07 -10.38
CA GLY A 20 -4.21 0.33 -9.94
C GLY A 20 -5.00 0.63 -8.66
N GLU A 21 -5.86 -0.27 -8.20
CA GLU A 21 -6.46 -0.14 -6.87
C GLU A 21 -5.41 -0.32 -5.77
N PHE A 22 -5.56 0.45 -4.70
CA PHE A 22 -4.69 0.40 -3.53
C PHE A 22 -5.47 0.62 -2.24
N LEU A 23 -4.84 0.20 -1.13
CA LEU A 23 -5.22 0.53 0.24
C LEU A 23 -3.98 0.97 1.02
N THR A 24 -4.18 1.86 1.97
CA THR A 24 -3.14 2.30 2.91
C THR A 24 -3.66 2.27 4.34
N ASP A 25 -2.78 1.89 5.25
CA ASP A 25 -3.02 1.96 6.70
C ASP A 25 -1.66 1.90 7.43
N ARG A 26 -1.68 1.67 8.74
CA ARG A 26 -0.49 1.55 9.57
C ARG A 26 -0.53 0.28 10.41
N PHE A 27 0.59 -0.43 10.46
CA PHE A 27 0.86 -1.36 11.55
C PHE A 27 1.71 -0.66 12.60
N LEU A 28 1.14 -0.40 13.78
CA LEU A 28 1.76 0.45 14.79
C LEU A 28 2.09 1.83 14.19
N SER A 29 3.37 2.19 14.13
CA SER A 29 3.86 3.43 13.53
C SER A 29 4.27 3.29 12.06
N GLU A 30 4.30 2.09 11.50
CA GLU A 30 4.80 1.82 10.15
C GLU A 30 3.67 1.91 9.11
N PRO A 31 3.67 2.93 8.23
CA PRO A 31 2.64 3.06 7.21
C PRO A 31 2.93 2.15 6.03
N TYR A 32 1.88 1.55 5.45
CA TYR A 32 2.00 0.63 4.34
C TYR A 32 1.05 0.95 3.20
N ILE A 33 1.38 0.44 2.02
CA ILE A 33 0.54 0.41 0.82
C ILE A 33 0.35 -1.06 0.47
N ILE A 34 -0.88 -1.48 0.18
CA ILE A 34 -1.13 -2.70 -0.60
C ILE A 34 -1.78 -2.30 -1.91
N ASN A 35 -1.23 -2.76 -3.02
CA ASN A 35 -1.73 -2.45 -4.35
C ASN A 35 -1.81 -3.71 -5.22
N ILE A 36 -2.61 -3.62 -6.29
CA ILE A 36 -2.68 -4.64 -7.34
C ILE A 36 -2.08 -4.10 -8.64
N ASP A 37 -1.15 -4.85 -9.23
CA ASP A 37 -0.51 -4.46 -10.50
C ASP A 37 -1.34 -4.86 -11.73
N LYS A 38 -0.82 -4.52 -12.92
CA LYS A 38 -1.42 -4.89 -14.21
C LYS A 38 -1.48 -6.40 -14.46
N SER A 39 -0.64 -7.17 -13.79
CA SER A 39 -0.63 -8.64 -13.82
C SER A 39 -1.58 -9.25 -12.78
N SER A 40 -2.45 -8.44 -12.15
CA SER A 40 -3.36 -8.84 -11.08
C SER A 40 -2.67 -9.42 -9.84
N THR A 41 -1.40 -9.06 -9.62
CA THR A 41 -0.59 -9.50 -8.49
C THR A 41 -0.64 -8.47 -7.37
N LEU A 42 -0.75 -8.94 -6.13
CA LEU A 42 -0.76 -8.09 -4.94
C LEU A 42 0.66 -7.82 -4.45
N TYR A 43 0.92 -6.58 -4.07
CA TYR A 43 2.18 -6.17 -3.45
C TYR A 43 1.91 -5.39 -2.17
N ALA A 44 2.90 -5.41 -1.27
CA ALA A 44 2.91 -4.62 -0.06
C ALA A 44 4.22 -3.84 0.02
N HIS A 45 4.13 -2.55 0.35
CA HIS A 45 5.26 -1.63 0.44
C HIS A 45 5.11 -0.73 1.66
N TYR A 46 6.22 -0.16 2.14
CA TYR A 46 6.14 0.97 3.06
C TYR A 46 5.61 2.21 2.32
N ASN A 47 4.64 2.91 2.91
CA ASN A 47 4.11 4.17 2.39
C ASN A 47 5.04 5.34 2.76
N VAL A 48 6.29 5.23 2.34
CA VAL A 48 7.38 6.13 2.70
C VAL A 48 8.29 6.29 1.49
N CYS A 49 8.48 7.52 1.02
CA CYS A 49 9.44 7.82 -0.02
C CYS A 49 10.87 7.61 0.52
N CYS A 50 11.67 6.82 -0.21
CA CYS A 50 13.06 6.55 0.16
C CYS A 50 13.99 7.78 0.06
N HIS A 51 13.52 8.93 -0.44
CA HIS A 51 14.31 10.15 -0.53
C HIS A 51 14.33 10.90 0.82
N HIS A 52 13.18 11.37 1.29
CA HIS A 52 13.06 12.16 2.53
C HIS A 52 11.89 11.74 3.43
N GLY A 53 11.31 10.56 3.23
CA GLY A 53 10.33 9.99 4.16
C GLY A 53 8.90 10.49 4.03
N MET A 54 8.56 11.22 2.97
CA MET A 54 7.19 11.67 2.72
C MET A 54 6.27 10.47 2.43
N SER A 55 5.02 10.53 2.90
CA SER A 55 3.97 9.58 2.50
C SER A 55 3.68 9.70 1.01
N LEU A 56 3.65 8.56 0.32
CA LEU A 56 3.44 8.48 -1.13
C LEU A 56 1.96 8.59 -1.49
N LEU A 57 1.09 8.00 -0.67
CA LEU A 57 -0.37 8.01 -0.82
C LEU A 57 -1.00 8.46 0.50
N ASN A 58 -1.95 9.38 0.44
CA ASN A 58 -2.60 9.94 1.63
C ASN A 58 -4.01 9.38 1.86
N ASP A 59 -4.66 8.88 0.81
CA ASP A 59 -5.98 8.24 0.91
C ASP A 59 -5.84 6.83 1.47
N ASN A 60 -6.80 6.41 2.31
CA ASN A 60 -6.85 5.05 2.86
C ASN A 60 -7.14 3.98 1.80
N GLN A 61 -7.76 4.38 0.68
CA GLN A 61 -8.03 3.53 -0.47
C GLN A 61 -8.25 4.38 -1.72
N GLY A 62 -7.99 3.81 -2.89
CA GLY A 62 -8.23 4.52 -4.14
C GLY A 62 -7.79 3.75 -5.37
N HIS A 63 -7.72 4.45 -6.49
CA HIS A 63 -7.29 3.93 -7.78
C HIS A 63 -6.27 4.87 -8.43
N ILE A 64 -5.17 4.33 -8.93
CA ILE A 64 -4.10 5.09 -9.61
C ILE A 64 -4.25 4.90 -11.12
N GLU A 65 -4.70 5.95 -11.79
CA GLU A 65 -4.93 5.96 -13.25
C GLU A 65 -3.65 5.68 -14.07
N THR A 66 -2.52 6.30 -13.67
CA THR A 66 -1.25 6.21 -14.41
C THR A 66 -0.52 4.88 -14.18
N ASN A 67 -0.93 4.09 -13.18
CA ASN A 67 -0.18 2.95 -12.65
C ASN A 67 1.22 3.31 -12.10
N GLU A 68 1.40 4.56 -11.64
CA GLU A 68 2.66 5.05 -11.08
C GLU A 68 2.39 5.73 -9.73
N ILE A 69 3.17 5.37 -8.71
CA ILE A 69 3.15 6.05 -7.41
C ILE A 69 4.26 7.10 -7.40
N THR A 70 3.88 8.38 -7.34
CA THR A 70 4.82 9.50 -7.41
C THR A 70 4.91 10.20 -6.06
N CYS A 71 6.13 10.37 -5.55
CA CYS A 71 6.38 11.31 -4.46
C CYS A 71 6.29 12.73 -5.01
N ARG A 72 5.38 13.53 -4.49
CA ARG A 72 5.22 14.95 -4.84
C ARG A 72 6.00 15.84 -3.88
#